data_AF-A0A942SKK6-F1
#
_entry.id   AF-A0A942SKK6-F1
#
_cell.length_a   1.000
_cell.length_b   1.000
_cell.length_c   1.000
_cell.angle_alpha   90.00
_cell.angle_beta   90.00
_cell.angle_gamma   90.00
#
_symmetry.space_group_name_H-M   'P 1'
#
loop_
_entity.id
_entity.type
_entity.pdbx_description
1 polymer ?
#
loop_
_entity_poly.entity_id
_entity_poly.type
_entity_poly.pdbx_seq_one_letter_code
_entity_poly.pdbx_strand_id
1 'polypeptide(L)'
;MNAIGNYPQINPSQVSPQTSFYIRFQCYKLKQLVKKVPPFSPDLSQNASSRIVMDLTPYFSSSLTIEYSRRSKRKFLTFIDKSTVTCYPLDRVKDYKVRFLLSKISRRSIRLPIHWKLSGYFNQRHNPHRIQIFLQQFSKSELRQVASLNLSYSNLLSCEVKGLTDKLPNLRKLVLRGCTEIDWKNFLLPKRVQKLDISETSICAKQMARIYRSFNERSNRLAVDLITDNCPKIPPLISALTRYALAYQINPLLPNLSFLKNPPFNHPAFLSTFFKNILSYSNMHKKTVFYFKGFSLPPDLEKELEKAKKSNRLKKFILA
;
A
#
# COMPACT_ATOMS: atom_id res chain seq x y z
N MET A 1 4.49 -17.42 -5.91
CA MET A 1 4.18 -16.14 -6.59
C MET A 1 3.18 -15.40 -5.71
N ASN A 2 3.63 -14.41 -4.93
CA ASN A 2 2.76 -13.73 -3.95
C ASN A 2 2.10 -12.52 -4.59
N ALA A 3 0.78 -12.42 -4.42
CA ALA A 3 -0.08 -11.41 -4.99
C ALA A 3 0.45 -9.99 -4.79
N ILE A 4 0.67 -9.31 -5.92
CA ILE A 4 0.89 -7.87 -5.98
C ILE A 4 -0.36 -7.22 -5.36
N GLY A 5 -0.18 -6.50 -4.27
CA GLY A 5 -1.26 -5.97 -3.45
C GLY A 5 -2.31 -5.21 -4.27
N ASN A 6 -3.57 -5.34 -3.86
CA ASN A 6 -4.71 -4.63 -4.44
C ASN A 6 -4.46 -3.11 -4.37
N TYR A 7 -3.98 -2.54 -5.46
CA TYR A 7 -3.94 -1.09 -5.67
C TYR A 7 -5.37 -0.62 -5.95
N PRO A 8 -5.76 0.59 -5.49
CA PRO A 8 -7.03 1.16 -5.90
C PRO A 8 -7.01 1.29 -7.43
N GLN A 9 -7.90 0.56 -8.11
CA GLN A 9 -8.12 0.74 -9.53
C GLN A 9 -8.66 2.16 -9.73
N ILE A 10 -7.85 3.05 -10.27
CA ILE A 10 -8.33 4.35 -10.74
C ILE A 10 -9.25 4.04 -11.91
N ASN A 11 -10.50 4.51 -11.85
CA ASN A 11 -11.46 4.30 -12.91
C ASN A 11 -10.90 4.95 -14.19
N PRO A 12 -10.66 4.20 -15.29
CA PRO A 12 -10.08 4.74 -16.52
C PRO A 12 -10.87 5.93 -17.09
N SER A 13 -12.16 6.03 -16.78
CA SER A 13 -13.04 7.14 -17.17
C SER A 13 -12.70 8.47 -16.49
N GLN A 14 -11.92 8.48 -15.40
CA GLN A 14 -11.52 9.70 -14.68
C GLN A 14 -10.25 10.35 -15.25
N VAL A 15 -9.60 9.72 -16.22
CA VAL A 15 -8.38 10.24 -16.84
C VAL A 15 -8.75 10.97 -18.13
N SER A 16 -8.38 12.25 -18.25
CA SER A 16 -8.68 13.01 -19.48
C SER A 16 -8.02 12.34 -20.71
N PRO A 17 -8.71 12.27 -21.87
CA PRO A 17 -8.16 11.67 -23.08
C PRO A 17 -6.81 12.27 -23.50
N GLN A 18 -6.63 13.58 -23.28
CA GLN A 18 -5.39 14.31 -23.57
C GLN A 18 -4.23 13.87 -22.67
N THR A 19 -4.49 13.68 -21.37
CA THR A 19 -3.48 13.17 -20.41
C THR A 19 -3.12 11.72 -20.72
N SER A 20 -4.13 10.89 -21.04
CA SER A 20 -3.92 9.49 -21.45
C SER A 20 -3.06 9.39 -22.71
N PHE A 21 -3.40 10.14 -23.76
CA PHE A 21 -2.64 10.17 -25.01
C PHE A 21 -1.19 10.59 -24.80
N TYR A 22 -0.95 11.67 -24.04
CA TYR A 22 0.40 12.13 -23.75
C TYR A 22 1.25 11.09 -23.02
N ILE A 23 0.69 10.43 -22.00
CA ILE A 23 1.41 9.40 -21.25
C ILE A 23 1.71 8.18 -22.13
N ARG A 24 0.74 7.74 -22.95
CA ARG A 24 0.95 6.69 -23.96
C ARG A 24 2.07 7.06 -24.93
N PHE A 25 2.08 8.30 -25.41
CA PHE A 25 3.11 8.82 -26.32
C PHE A 25 4.50 8.86 -25.68
N GLN A 26 4.62 9.29 -24.42
CA GLN A 26 5.91 9.28 -23.72
C GLN A 26 6.39 7.85 -23.42
N CYS A 27 5.49 6.92 -23.06
CA CYS A 27 5.83 5.51 -22.92
C CYS A 27 6.27 4.88 -24.24
N TYR A 28 5.65 5.26 -25.36
CA TYR A 28 6.09 4.86 -26.68
C TYR A 28 7.49 5.37 -26.98
N LYS A 29 7.78 6.66 -26.71
CA LYS A 29 9.13 7.24 -26.81
C LYS A 29 10.14 6.50 -25.93
N LEU A 30 9.75 6.14 -24.71
CA LEU A 30 10.57 5.37 -23.77
C LEU A 30 10.91 3.98 -24.35
N LYS A 31 9.92 3.25 -24.87
CA LYS A 31 10.10 1.94 -25.53
C LYS A 31 11.00 2.04 -26.77
N GLN A 32 10.84 3.08 -27.59
CA GLN A 32 11.67 3.29 -28.78
C GLN A 32 13.11 3.66 -28.42
N LEU A 33 13.29 4.51 -27.40
CA LEU A 33 14.60 4.93 -26.92
C LEU A 33 15.46 3.74 -26.44
N VAL A 34 14.86 2.78 -25.75
CA VAL A 34 15.60 1.61 -25.24
C VAL A 34 15.86 0.55 -26.32
N LYS A 35 15.01 0.46 -27.35
CA LYS A 35 15.17 -0.47 -28.49
C LYS A 35 16.28 -0.07 -29.47
N LYS A 36 16.58 1.22 -29.63
CA LYS A 36 17.70 1.67 -30.49
C LYS A 36 19.04 1.39 -29.80
N VAL A 37 19.85 0.52 -30.39
CA VAL A 37 21.17 0.11 -29.86
C VAL A 37 22.26 1.01 -30.45
N PRO A 38 23.14 1.61 -29.64
CA PRO A 38 24.52 1.85 -30.07
C PRO A 38 25.41 0.75 -29.51
N PRO A 39 26.30 0.17 -30.34
CA PRO A 39 27.33 -0.74 -29.87
C PRO A 39 28.41 0.10 -29.16
N PHE A 40 28.79 -0.33 -27.96
CA PHE A 40 29.88 0.19 -27.13
C PHE A 40 29.67 1.53 -26.40
N SER A 41 29.92 1.49 -25.08
CA SER A 41 30.58 2.59 -24.36
C SER A 41 31.14 2.05 -23.03
N PRO A 42 32.37 2.46 -22.63
CA PRO A 42 33.09 1.86 -21.51
C PRO A 42 32.86 2.56 -20.16
N ASP A 43 33.13 1.75 -19.14
CA ASP A 43 33.62 1.98 -17.77
C ASP A 43 33.12 3.04 -16.74
N LEU A 44 33.41 2.63 -15.50
CA LEU A 44 33.02 2.99 -14.13
C LEU A 44 32.97 4.46 -13.70
N SER A 45 31.94 4.78 -12.90
CA SER A 45 31.99 5.49 -11.61
C SER A 45 30.61 6.07 -11.21
N GLN A 46 30.30 5.91 -9.92
CA GLN A 46 29.30 6.57 -9.07
C GLN A 46 27.76 6.43 -9.28
N ASN A 47 27.11 6.26 -8.11
CA ASN A 47 25.80 6.75 -7.64
C ASN A 47 24.47 5.98 -7.83
N ALA A 48 23.78 5.94 -6.67
CA ALA A 48 22.39 5.65 -6.28
C ALA A 48 21.66 4.41 -6.86
N SER A 49 21.26 3.52 -5.95
CA SER A 49 20.42 2.35 -6.17
C SER A 49 18.94 2.74 -6.19
N SER A 50 18.43 3.31 -7.28
CA SER A 50 16.99 3.63 -7.40
C SER A 50 16.24 2.46 -8.04
N ARG A 51 15.31 1.84 -7.28
CA ARG A 51 14.18 1.12 -7.85
C ARG A 51 13.03 2.14 -7.94
N ILE A 52 12.72 2.66 -9.12
CA ILE A 52 11.55 3.54 -9.34
C ILE A 52 10.51 2.69 -10.05
N VAL A 53 9.42 2.34 -9.36
CA VAL A 53 8.29 1.65 -9.96
C VAL A 53 7.17 2.68 -10.17
N MET A 54 6.78 2.92 -11.42
CA MET A 54 5.59 3.68 -11.77
C MET A 54 4.52 2.73 -12.31
N ASP A 55 3.40 2.66 -11.59
CA ASP A 55 2.20 2.00 -12.08
C ASP A 55 1.45 2.97 -13.00
N LEU A 56 1.33 2.61 -14.28
CA LEU A 56 0.64 3.40 -15.29
C LEU A 56 -0.67 2.74 -15.76
N THR A 57 -1.12 1.68 -15.07
CA THR A 57 -2.39 1.00 -15.34
C THR A 57 -3.59 1.93 -15.58
N PRO A 58 -3.74 3.08 -14.88
CA PRO A 58 -4.85 4.02 -15.14
C PRO A 58 -4.87 4.63 -16.56
N TYR A 59 -3.73 4.61 -17.26
CA TYR A 59 -3.55 5.29 -18.54
C TYR A 59 -3.62 4.37 -19.76
N PHE A 60 -3.56 3.06 -19.54
CA PHE A 60 -3.53 2.03 -20.59
C PHE A 60 -4.74 1.10 -20.46
N SER A 61 -5.19 0.52 -21.57
CA SER A 61 -6.22 -0.52 -21.55
C SER A 61 -5.73 -1.85 -20.95
N SER A 62 -4.43 -1.95 -20.64
CA SER A 62 -3.80 -3.07 -19.95
C SER A 62 -2.98 -2.60 -18.74
N SER A 63 -2.75 -3.50 -17.77
CA SER A 63 -1.93 -3.24 -16.60
C SER A 63 -0.47 -3.08 -17.00
N LEU A 64 -0.02 -1.84 -17.22
CA LEU A 64 1.36 -1.51 -17.55
C LEU A 64 2.08 -0.95 -16.32
N THR A 65 3.05 -1.70 -15.82
CA THR A 65 4.00 -1.22 -14.81
C THR A 65 5.35 -0.98 -15.45
N ILE A 66 5.95 0.19 -15.18
CA ILE A 66 7.32 0.50 -15.58
C ILE A 66 8.19 0.50 -14.33
N GLU A 67 9.16 -0.40 -14.29
CA GLU A 67 10.14 -0.53 -13.23
C GLU A 67 11.52 -0.13 -13.74
N TYR A 68 12.08 0.93 -13.20
CA TYR A 68 13.50 1.22 -13.31
C TYR A 68 14.20 0.55 -12.13
N SER A 69 15.21 -0.29 -12.36
CA SER A 69 15.93 -1.02 -11.32
C SER A 69 17.43 -1.09 -11.62
N ARG A 70 18.24 -1.44 -10.61
CA ARG A 70 19.68 -1.69 -10.77
C ARG A 70 20.00 -3.09 -10.26
N ARG A 71 20.63 -3.91 -11.10
CA ARG A 71 21.15 -5.23 -10.71
C ARG A 71 22.68 -5.18 -10.85
N SER A 72 23.38 -5.25 -9.72
CA SER A 72 24.83 -5.08 -9.64
C SER A 72 25.30 -3.69 -10.17
N LYS A 73 26.19 -3.65 -11.17
CA LYS A 73 26.67 -2.42 -11.82
C LYS A 73 25.78 -1.96 -13.00
N ARG A 74 24.80 -2.76 -13.42
CA ARG A 74 23.97 -2.47 -14.60
C ARG A 74 22.59 -1.95 -14.19
N LYS A 75 22.11 -0.94 -14.90
CA LYS A 75 20.78 -0.34 -14.73
C LYS A 75 19.83 -0.97 -15.75
N PHE A 76 18.56 -1.11 -15.38
CA PHE A 76 17.56 -1.77 -16.19
C PHE A 76 16.26 -0.98 -16.16
N LEU A 77 15.58 -0.92 -17.31
CA LEU A 77 14.19 -0.51 -17.40
C LEU A 77 13.36 -1.75 -17.77
N THR A 78 12.41 -2.10 -16.93
CA THR A 78 11.53 -3.24 -17.09
C THR A 78 10.11 -2.75 -17.35
N PHE A 79 9.49 -3.23 -18.42
CA PHE A 79 8.06 -3.05 -18.65
C PHE A 79 7.36 -4.38 -18.33
N ILE A 80 6.32 -4.30 -17.52
CA ILE A 80 5.47 -5.43 -17.14
C ILE A 80 4.08 -5.14 -17.69
N ASP A 81 3.61 -5.96 -18.63
CA ASP A 81 2.30 -5.82 -19.27
C ASP A 81 1.57 -7.18 -19.27
N LYS A 82 0.50 -7.27 -18.47
CA LYS A 82 -0.28 -8.49 -18.16
C LYS A 82 0.58 -9.66 -17.64
N SER A 83 1.22 -10.39 -18.56
CA SER A 83 2.08 -11.55 -18.32
C SER A 83 3.47 -11.42 -18.96
N THR A 84 3.71 -10.35 -19.72
CA THR A 84 4.99 -10.11 -20.40
C THR A 84 5.88 -9.22 -19.56
N VAL A 85 7.13 -9.67 -19.35
CA VAL A 85 8.17 -8.90 -18.65
C VAL A 85 9.29 -8.65 -19.65
N THR A 86 9.46 -7.40 -20.07
CA THR A 86 10.54 -6.99 -20.99
C THR A 86 11.53 -6.13 -20.26
N CYS A 87 12.81 -6.51 -20.28
CA CYS A 87 13.86 -5.86 -19.51
C CYS A 87 14.94 -5.30 -20.44
N TYR A 88 15.25 -4.02 -20.30
CA TYR A 88 16.20 -3.31 -21.14
C TYR A 88 17.39 -2.83 -20.30
N PRO A 89 18.62 -3.30 -20.56
CA PRO A 89 19.80 -2.73 -19.94
C PRO A 89 19.98 -1.28 -20.40
N LEU A 90 20.41 -0.41 -19.48
CA LEU A 90 20.61 1.02 -19.71
C LEU A 90 22.09 1.36 -19.59
N ASP A 91 22.63 1.97 -20.63
CA ASP A 91 23.90 2.72 -20.57
C ASP A 91 23.67 4.10 -19.90
N ARG A 92 24.76 4.87 -19.70
CA ARG A 92 24.68 6.20 -19.04
C ARG A 92 23.79 7.19 -19.80
N VAL A 93 23.80 7.19 -21.13
CA VAL A 93 23.04 8.12 -21.96
C VAL A 93 21.55 7.77 -21.94
N LYS A 94 21.22 6.48 -22.08
CA LYS A 94 19.87 5.95 -21.95
C LYS A 94 19.32 6.15 -20.55
N ASP A 95 20.14 5.97 -19.52
CA ASP A 95 19.74 6.21 -18.13
C ASP A 95 19.24 7.64 -17.91
N TYR A 96 20.01 8.64 -18.33
CA TYR A 96 19.62 10.04 -18.20
C TYR A 96 18.31 10.34 -18.96
N LYS A 97 18.22 9.90 -20.22
CA LYS A 97 17.03 10.12 -21.06
C LYS A 97 15.80 9.37 -20.53
N VAL A 98 15.98 8.16 -20.00
CA VAL A 98 14.91 7.39 -19.33
C VAL A 98 14.45 8.10 -18.07
N ARG A 99 15.36 8.54 -17.19
CA ARG A 99 15.01 9.33 -15.99
C ARG A 99 14.25 10.60 -16.34
N PHE A 100 14.67 11.30 -17.39
CA PHE A 100 14.00 12.51 -17.87
C PHE A 100 12.61 12.24 -18.46
N LEU A 101 12.43 11.15 -19.20
CA LEU A 101 11.12 10.77 -19.73
C LEU A 101 10.19 10.28 -18.61
N LEU A 102 10.72 9.50 -17.66
CA LEU A 102 9.99 9.10 -16.46
C LEU A 102 9.57 10.32 -15.62
N SER A 103 10.44 11.32 -15.48
CA SER A 103 10.09 12.58 -14.80
C SER A 103 9.06 13.39 -15.60
N LYS A 104 9.12 13.41 -16.94
CA LYS A 104 8.07 14.03 -17.78
C LYS A 104 6.71 13.33 -17.67
N ILE A 105 6.69 12.00 -17.56
CA ILE A 105 5.48 11.21 -17.33
C ILE A 105 4.89 11.55 -15.95
N SER A 106 5.74 11.58 -14.92
CA SER A 106 5.38 12.04 -13.56
C SER A 106 4.82 13.48 -13.56
N ARG A 107 5.50 14.42 -14.23
CA ARG A 107 5.12 15.84 -14.32
C ARG A 107 3.86 16.13 -15.13
N ARG A 108 3.28 15.21 -15.90
CA ARG A 108 1.91 15.40 -16.46
C ARG A 108 0.87 14.52 -15.80
N SER A 109 1.31 13.62 -14.93
CA SER A 109 0.47 12.92 -13.96
C SER A 109 0.13 13.80 -12.75
N ILE A 110 0.43 15.11 -12.76
CA ILE A 110 0.36 16.06 -11.62
C ILE A 110 -0.99 16.08 -10.88
N ARG A 111 -2.08 15.61 -11.48
CA ARG A 111 -3.38 15.50 -10.80
C ARG A 111 -3.61 14.17 -10.09
N LEU A 112 -2.74 13.18 -10.26
CA LEU A 112 -2.87 11.88 -9.64
C LEU A 112 -1.89 11.71 -8.46
N PRO A 113 -2.35 11.06 -7.37
CA PRO A 113 -1.49 10.70 -6.26
C PRO A 113 -0.27 9.88 -6.71
N ILE A 114 0.94 10.30 -6.36
CA ILE A 114 2.16 9.55 -6.62
C ILE A 114 2.33 8.46 -5.57
N HIS A 115 2.66 7.26 -6.02
CA HIS A 115 2.98 6.10 -5.20
C HIS A 115 4.48 5.80 -5.28
N TRP A 116 5.19 5.97 -4.17
CA TRP A 116 6.62 5.64 -4.07
C TRP A 116 6.82 4.26 -3.47
N LYS A 117 7.69 3.45 -4.09
CA LYS A 117 8.15 2.16 -3.57
C LYS A 117 9.67 2.19 -3.44
N LEU A 118 10.16 2.44 -2.22
CA LEU A 118 11.57 2.67 -1.91
C LEU A 118 12.20 1.53 -1.10
N SER A 119 11.52 0.38 -1.00
CA SER A 119 12.03 -0.81 -0.30
C SER A 119 13.46 -1.15 -0.68
N GLY A 120 13.77 -1.23 -1.98
CA GLY A 120 15.13 -1.54 -2.43
C GLY A 120 16.16 -0.43 -2.19
N TYR A 121 15.74 0.84 -2.09
CA TYR A 121 16.65 1.98 -1.96
C TYR A 121 17.27 2.03 -0.57
N PHE A 122 16.48 1.79 0.48
CA PHE A 122 16.93 1.92 1.87
C PHE A 122 17.50 0.61 2.47
N ASN A 123 17.60 -0.47 1.69
CA ASN A 123 18.17 -1.75 2.16
C ASN A 123 19.69 -1.80 2.10
N GLN A 124 20.33 -0.93 1.31
CA GLN A 124 21.71 -1.17 0.89
C GLN A 124 22.75 -0.33 1.63
N ARG A 125 22.37 0.66 2.44
CA ARG A 125 23.34 1.59 3.08
C ARG A 125 22.82 2.19 4.39
N HIS A 126 23.55 1.98 5.49
CA HIS A 126 23.42 2.80 6.70
C HIS A 126 24.27 4.06 6.51
N ASN A 127 23.66 5.12 5.98
CA ASN A 127 24.26 6.46 5.94
C ASN A 127 23.29 7.40 6.67
N PRO A 128 23.72 8.10 7.75
CA PRO A 128 22.84 8.92 8.57
C PRO A 128 22.17 10.06 7.79
N HIS A 129 22.73 10.49 6.65
CA HIS A 129 22.18 11.54 5.80
C HIS A 129 21.41 11.02 4.59
N ARG A 130 21.18 9.69 4.46
CA ARG A 130 20.56 9.10 3.26
C ARG A 130 19.16 9.64 2.97
N ILE A 131 18.37 9.93 3.99
CA ILE A 131 17.04 10.54 3.85
C ILE A 131 17.16 11.95 3.28
N GLN A 132 18.07 12.76 3.84
CA GLN A 132 18.30 14.15 3.39
C GLN A 132 18.80 14.18 1.95
N ILE A 133 19.81 13.37 1.62
CA ILE A 133 20.37 13.25 0.27
C ILE A 133 19.31 12.77 -0.73
N PHE A 134 18.44 11.84 -0.33
CA PHE A 134 17.32 11.38 -1.16
C PHE A 134 16.33 12.53 -1.43
N LEU A 135 15.91 13.22 -0.38
CA LEU A 135 14.90 14.29 -0.47
C LEU A 135 15.38 15.51 -1.27
N GLN A 136 16.69 15.82 -1.23
CA GLN A 136 17.28 16.92 -2.02
C GLN A 136 17.15 16.72 -3.54
N GLN A 137 16.87 15.50 -4.00
CA GLN A 137 16.68 15.19 -5.42
C GLN A 137 15.30 15.62 -5.95
N PHE A 138 14.38 16.03 -5.08
CA PHE A 138 13.01 16.35 -5.42
C PHE A 138 12.65 17.78 -5.01
N SER A 139 11.89 18.45 -5.87
CA SER A 139 11.30 19.75 -5.57
C SER A 139 10.16 19.64 -4.55
N LYS A 140 9.85 20.74 -3.86
CA LYS A 140 8.72 20.80 -2.90
C LYS A 140 7.38 20.41 -3.53
N SER A 141 7.16 20.74 -4.80
CA SER A 141 5.92 20.40 -5.52
C SER A 141 5.82 18.89 -5.82
N GLU A 142 6.93 18.23 -6.15
CA GLU A 142 6.98 16.78 -6.33
C GLU A 142 6.71 16.03 -5.02
N LEU A 143 7.29 16.49 -3.90
CA LEU A 143 7.03 15.92 -2.57
C LEU A 143 5.56 16.05 -2.13
N ARG A 144 4.89 17.14 -2.52
CA ARG A 144 3.46 17.36 -2.25
C ARG A 144 2.54 16.40 -3.01
N GLN A 145 3.00 15.75 -4.07
CA GLN A 145 2.16 14.84 -4.86
C GLN A 145 2.18 13.40 -4.32
N VAL A 146 3.12 13.07 -3.42
CA VAL A 146 3.24 11.73 -2.86
C VAL A 146 2.10 11.47 -1.88
N ALA A 147 1.20 10.57 -2.26
CA ALA A 147 0.08 10.16 -1.41
C ALA A 147 0.29 8.78 -0.80
N SER A 148 1.21 7.99 -1.35
CA SER A 148 1.52 6.65 -0.86
C SER A 148 3.01 6.40 -0.87
N LEU A 149 3.50 5.81 0.22
CA LEU A 149 4.90 5.47 0.40
C LEU A 149 5.02 4.03 0.89
N ASN A 150 5.80 3.23 0.18
CA ASN A 150 6.09 1.86 0.51
C ASN A 150 7.59 1.69 0.79
N LEU A 151 7.89 1.35 2.04
CA LEU A 151 9.22 1.10 2.61
C LEU A 151 9.34 -0.34 3.09
N SER A 152 8.57 -1.27 2.54
CA SER A 152 8.55 -2.66 3.03
C SER A 152 9.95 -3.28 3.04
N TYR A 153 10.27 -4.04 4.07
CA TYR A 153 11.55 -4.72 4.27
C TYR A 153 12.73 -3.75 4.22
N SER A 154 12.53 -2.51 4.68
CA SER A 154 13.61 -1.53 4.80
C SER A 154 14.29 -1.55 6.14
N ASN A 155 15.59 -1.27 6.12
CA ASN A 155 16.41 -1.13 7.32
C ASN A 155 16.38 0.32 7.82
N LEU A 156 15.22 0.99 7.71
CA LEU A 156 15.02 2.35 8.18
C LEU A 156 14.73 2.37 9.68
N LEU A 157 15.35 3.29 10.38
CA LEU A 157 15.05 3.59 11.78
C LEU A 157 13.78 4.44 11.89
N SER A 158 13.13 4.42 13.06
CA SER A 158 11.92 5.22 13.34
C SER A 158 12.12 6.72 13.04
N CYS A 159 13.29 7.28 13.38
CA CYS A 159 13.60 8.69 13.12
C CYS A 159 13.74 9.00 11.62
N GLU A 160 14.24 8.06 10.83
CA GLU A 160 14.39 8.22 9.38
C GLU A 160 13.04 8.14 8.67
N VAL A 161 12.17 7.22 9.08
CA VAL A 161 10.78 7.15 8.59
C VAL A 161 10.06 8.47 8.92
N LYS A 162 10.24 9.00 10.13
CA LYS A 162 9.68 10.31 10.51
C LYS A 162 10.24 11.43 9.61
N GLY A 163 11.56 11.54 9.49
CA GLY A 163 12.19 12.58 8.66
C GLY A 163 11.75 12.54 7.19
N LEU A 164 11.48 11.35 6.66
CA LEU A 164 10.94 11.18 5.32
C LEU A 164 9.47 11.62 5.24
N THR A 165 8.63 11.12 6.14
CA THR A 165 7.18 11.36 6.13
C THR A 165 6.80 12.80 6.47
N ASP A 166 7.58 13.50 7.30
CA ASP A 166 7.40 14.92 7.62
C ASP A 166 7.54 15.83 6.39
N LYS A 167 8.26 15.37 5.36
CA LYS A 167 8.44 16.10 4.09
C LYS A 167 7.40 15.73 3.04
N LEU A 168 6.49 14.80 3.33
CA LEU A 168 5.44 14.33 2.41
C LEU A 168 4.06 14.79 2.91
N PRO A 169 3.69 16.06 2.69
CA PRO A 169 2.50 16.65 3.30
C PRO A 169 1.19 15.99 2.87
N ASN A 170 1.11 15.30 1.74
CA ASN A 170 -0.13 14.66 1.30
C ASN A 170 -0.11 13.14 1.45
N LEU A 171 0.84 12.61 2.22
CA LEU A 171 0.97 11.18 2.44
C LEU A 171 -0.23 10.63 3.23
N ARG A 172 -1.00 9.75 2.59
CA ARG A 172 -2.16 9.06 3.17
C ARG A 172 -1.91 7.58 3.42
N LYS A 173 -1.06 6.92 2.63
CA LYS A 173 -0.74 5.50 2.77
C LYS A 173 0.74 5.30 3.08
N LEU A 174 1.04 4.58 4.15
CA LEU A 174 2.39 4.19 4.54
C LEU A 174 2.46 2.67 4.69
N VAL A 175 3.43 2.04 4.04
CA VAL A 175 3.69 0.60 4.14
C VAL A 175 5.09 0.40 4.71
N LEU A 176 5.17 -0.22 5.88
CA LEU A 176 6.37 -0.57 6.64
C LEU A 176 6.43 -2.10 6.89
N ARG A 177 5.77 -2.87 6.03
CA ARG A 177 5.72 -4.34 6.12
C ARG A 177 7.13 -4.92 6.24
N GLY A 178 7.38 -5.80 7.20
CA GLY A 178 8.67 -6.47 7.34
C GLY A 178 9.85 -5.56 7.71
N CYS A 179 9.63 -4.32 8.14
CA CYS A 179 10.71 -3.48 8.67
C CYS A 179 11.10 -3.95 10.08
N THR A 180 12.36 -4.37 10.24
CA THR A 180 12.88 -4.93 11.50
C THR A 180 13.55 -3.89 12.41
N GLU A 181 14.11 -2.83 11.81
CA GLU A 181 14.89 -1.80 12.51
C GLU A 181 14.06 -0.68 13.13
N ILE A 182 12.73 -0.74 12.98
CA ILE A 182 11.82 0.27 13.53
C ILE A 182 11.61 -0.03 15.02
N ASP A 183 11.99 0.91 15.87
CA ASP A 183 11.61 0.91 17.27
C ASP A 183 10.12 1.26 17.41
N TRP A 184 9.28 0.23 17.47
CA TRP A 184 7.84 0.33 17.66
C TRP A 184 7.41 0.87 19.03
N LYS A 185 8.31 0.90 20.03
CA LYS A 185 8.00 1.51 21.35
C LYS A 185 7.92 3.03 21.23
N ASN A 186 8.77 3.61 20.41
CA ASN A 186 8.87 5.06 20.21
C ASN A 186 8.38 5.52 18.83
N PHE A 187 7.86 4.61 18.01
CA PHE A 187 7.30 4.94 16.71
C PHE A 187 6.10 5.88 16.85
N LEU A 188 6.22 7.04 16.20
CA LEU A 188 5.15 8.02 16.11
C LEU A 188 4.49 7.94 14.74
N LEU A 189 3.20 7.64 14.71
CA LEU A 189 2.42 7.67 13.48
C LEU A 189 2.49 9.08 12.85
N PRO A 190 2.79 9.22 11.54
CA PRO A 190 2.72 10.52 10.88
C PRO A 190 1.28 11.04 10.84
N LYS A 191 1.07 12.33 11.14
CA LYS A 191 -0.26 12.93 11.40
C LYS A 191 -1.30 12.73 10.29
N ARG A 192 -0.88 12.56 9.04
CA ARG A 192 -1.76 12.55 7.85
C ARG A 192 -1.98 11.15 7.26
N VAL A 193 -1.27 10.14 7.78
CA VAL A 193 -1.41 8.76 7.33
C VAL A 193 -2.77 8.24 7.78
N GLN A 194 -3.52 7.75 6.81
CA GLN A 194 -4.85 7.13 6.96
C GLN A 194 -4.73 5.61 6.87
N LYS A 195 -3.83 5.11 6.03
CA LYS A 195 -3.58 3.68 5.87
C LYS A 195 -2.16 3.35 6.28
N LEU A 196 -2.01 2.51 7.31
CA LEU A 196 -0.72 2.01 7.78
C LEU A 196 -0.69 0.49 7.66
N ASP A 197 0.30 -0.03 6.94
CA ASP A 197 0.59 -1.45 6.87
C ASP A 197 1.91 -1.74 7.55
N ILE A 198 1.86 -2.45 8.66
CA ILE A 198 2.99 -2.89 9.50
C ILE A 198 3.00 -4.41 9.64
N SER A 199 2.42 -5.12 8.66
CA SER A 199 2.44 -6.59 8.60
C SER A 199 3.86 -7.15 8.67
N GLU A 200 4.03 -8.36 9.17
CA GLU A 200 5.33 -9.06 9.24
C GLU A 200 6.41 -8.31 10.04
N THR A 201 6.04 -7.42 10.95
CA THR A 201 6.97 -6.70 11.82
C THR A 201 7.01 -7.33 13.21
N SER A 202 8.00 -6.97 14.02
CA SER A 202 8.17 -7.47 15.40
C SER A 202 7.26 -6.76 16.44
N ILE A 203 6.29 -5.96 15.98
CA ILE A 203 5.38 -5.21 16.84
C ILE A 203 4.52 -6.14 17.71
N CYS A 204 4.32 -5.78 18.98
CA CYS A 204 3.44 -6.50 19.90
C CYS A 204 2.07 -5.83 20.09
N ALA A 205 1.11 -6.55 20.68
CA ALA A 205 -0.25 -6.05 20.91
C ALA A 205 -0.30 -4.71 21.69
N LYS A 206 0.56 -4.53 22.71
CA LYS A 206 0.63 -3.27 23.48
C LYS A 206 1.05 -2.08 22.62
N GLN A 207 2.01 -2.27 21.71
CA GLN A 207 2.47 -1.24 20.78
C GLN A 207 1.40 -0.96 19.71
N MET A 208 0.77 -2.00 19.16
CA MET A 208 -0.35 -1.88 18.25
C MET A 208 -1.50 -1.05 18.85
N ALA A 209 -1.88 -1.32 20.11
CA ALA A 209 -2.92 -0.58 20.80
C ALA A 209 -2.60 0.92 20.93
N ARG A 210 -1.33 1.29 21.13
CA ARG A 210 -0.88 2.70 21.16
C ARG A 210 -1.02 3.37 19.78
N ILE A 211 -0.65 2.66 18.72
CA ILE A 211 -0.83 3.14 17.33
C ILE A 211 -2.31 3.32 17.02
N TYR A 212 -3.14 2.32 17.36
CA TYR A 212 -4.59 2.36 17.19
C TYR A 212 -5.23 3.53 17.95
N ARG A 213 -4.85 3.75 19.21
CA ARG A 213 -5.32 4.91 19.98
C ARG A 213 -4.93 6.23 19.32
N SER A 214 -3.69 6.33 18.83
CA SER A 214 -3.21 7.50 18.10
C SER A 214 -3.99 7.76 16.81
N PHE A 215 -4.49 6.71 16.14
CA PHE A 215 -5.42 6.86 15.03
C PHE A 215 -6.76 7.43 15.49
N ASN A 216 -7.37 6.85 16.53
CA ASN A 216 -8.68 7.28 17.02
C ASN A 216 -8.69 8.73 17.51
N GLU A 217 -7.66 9.15 18.27
CA GLU A 217 -7.56 10.52 18.79
C GLU A 217 -7.42 11.58 17.69
N ARG A 218 -6.90 11.21 16.53
CA ARG A 218 -6.65 12.14 15.40
C ARG A 218 -7.78 12.15 14.37
N SER A 219 -8.66 11.16 14.41
CA SER A 219 -9.62 10.89 13.34
C SER A 219 -10.92 11.66 13.56
N ASN A 220 -10.89 12.98 13.38
CA ASN A 220 -12.10 13.77 13.12
C ASN A 220 -12.62 13.51 11.69
N ARG A 221 -13.00 12.27 11.34
CA ARG A 221 -13.71 11.85 10.08
C ARG A 221 -12.88 11.29 8.91
N LEU A 222 -11.66 10.78 9.10
CA LEU A 222 -10.93 10.13 8.00
C LEU A 222 -10.91 8.61 8.15
N ALA A 223 -11.12 7.90 7.04
CA ALA A 223 -11.09 6.45 6.99
C ALA A 223 -9.70 5.91 7.32
N VAL A 224 -9.57 5.20 8.44
CA VAL A 224 -8.31 4.60 8.90
C VAL A 224 -8.26 3.10 8.62
N ASP A 225 -7.15 2.61 8.08
CA ASP A 225 -6.88 1.18 7.89
C ASP A 225 -5.51 0.81 8.46
N LEU A 226 -5.48 -0.02 9.52
CA LEU A 226 -4.27 -0.53 10.16
C LEU A 226 -4.12 -2.02 9.88
N ILE A 227 -3.06 -2.40 9.17
CA ILE A 227 -2.79 -3.79 8.80
C ILE A 227 -1.62 -4.32 9.62
N THR A 228 -1.87 -5.37 10.40
CA THR A 228 -0.92 -6.02 11.34
C THR A 228 -0.81 -7.52 11.09
N ASP A 229 -1.07 -7.94 9.85
CA ASP A 229 -1.12 -9.36 9.49
C ASP A 229 0.27 -9.99 9.63
N ASN A 230 0.33 -11.26 10.05
CA ASN A 230 1.57 -12.02 10.21
C ASN A 230 2.64 -11.39 11.13
N CYS A 231 2.24 -10.55 12.09
CA CYS A 231 3.14 -10.12 13.16
C CYS A 231 3.23 -11.23 14.22
N PRO A 232 4.41 -11.82 14.50
CA PRO A 232 4.53 -13.01 15.36
C PRO A 232 4.05 -12.79 16.80
N LYS A 233 4.03 -11.53 17.27
CA LYS A 233 3.59 -11.14 18.63
C LYS A 233 2.13 -10.63 18.66
N ILE A 234 1.38 -10.79 17.57
CA ILE A 234 -0.04 -10.41 17.47
C ILE A 234 -0.81 -11.62 16.95
N PRO A 235 -1.73 -12.20 17.75
CA PRO A 235 -2.57 -13.28 17.27
C PRO A 235 -3.38 -12.85 16.03
N PRO A 236 -3.54 -13.69 15.00
CA PRO A 236 -4.30 -13.33 13.80
C PRO A 236 -5.73 -12.84 14.09
N LEU A 237 -6.37 -13.41 15.13
CA LEU A 237 -7.69 -12.99 15.60
C LEU A 237 -7.70 -11.52 16.06
N ILE A 238 -6.66 -11.08 16.78
CA ILE A 238 -6.52 -9.70 17.25
C ILE A 238 -6.30 -8.74 16.08
N SER A 239 -5.50 -9.13 15.07
CA SER A 239 -5.34 -8.34 13.84
C SER A 239 -6.69 -8.15 13.12
N ALA A 240 -7.43 -9.24 12.93
CA ALA A 240 -8.73 -9.22 12.26
C ALA A 240 -9.77 -8.38 13.02
N LEU A 241 -9.87 -8.53 14.34
CA LEU A 241 -10.80 -7.75 15.18
C LEU A 241 -10.45 -6.26 15.15
N THR A 242 -9.17 -5.90 15.16
CA THR A 242 -8.73 -4.50 15.05
C THR A 242 -9.14 -3.88 13.72
N ARG A 243 -8.94 -4.60 12.61
CA ARG A 243 -9.35 -4.15 11.27
C ARG A 243 -10.86 -4.04 11.13
N TYR A 244 -11.59 -4.99 11.73
CA TYR A 244 -13.03 -4.92 11.80
C TYR A 244 -13.53 -3.69 12.55
N ALA A 245 -12.96 -3.41 13.75
CA ALA A 245 -13.33 -2.25 14.54
C ALA A 245 -13.12 -0.94 13.75
N LEU A 246 -11.99 -0.80 13.04
CA LEU A 246 -11.73 0.33 12.16
C LEU A 246 -12.72 0.41 11.00
N ALA A 247 -12.95 -0.70 10.29
CA ALA A 247 -13.89 -0.76 9.17
C ALA A 247 -15.33 -0.41 9.62
N TYR A 248 -15.72 -0.83 10.82
CA TYR A 248 -17.01 -0.54 11.42
C TYR A 248 -17.15 0.94 11.80
N GLN A 249 -16.11 1.56 12.35
CA GLN A 249 -16.12 3.01 12.62
C GLN A 249 -16.30 3.84 11.35
N ILE A 250 -15.76 3.38 10.22
CA ILE A 250 -15.88 4.05 8.92
C ILE A 250 -17.27 3.89 8.33
N ASN A 251 -17.80 2.67 8.33
CA ASN A 251 -19.11 2.36 7.80
C ASN A 251 -19.79 1.30 8.69
N PRO A 252 -20.57 1.74 9.70
CA PRO A 252 -21.24 0.83 10.62
C PRO A 252 -22.26 -0.10 9.95
N LEU A 253 -22.84 0.35 8.83
CA LEU A 253 -23.86 -0.40 8.09
C LEU A 253 -23.23 -1.48 7.20
N LEU A 254 -22.08 -1.19 6.60
CA LEU A 254 -21.39 -2.08 5.68
C LEU A 254 -19.86 -1.98 5.84
N PRO A 255 -19.30 -2.52 6.94
CA PRO A 255 -17.86 -2.51 7.13
C PRO A 255 -17.17 -3.31 6.03
N ASN A 256 -16.04 -2.80 5.55
CA ASN A 256 -15.26 -3.51 4.53
C ASN A 256 -14.54 -4.72 5.13
N LEU A 257 -15.09 -5.92 4.90
CA LEU A 257 -14.54 -7.21 5.32
C LEU A 257 -13.71 -7.93 4.26
N SER A 258 -13.34 -7.26 3.16
CA SER A 258 -12.53 -7.87 2.09
C SER A 258 -11.23 -8.52 2.58
N PHE A 259 -10.71 -8.07 3.73
CA PHE A 259 -9.50 -8.64 4.31
C PHE A 259 -9.65 -10.10 4.74
N LEU A 260 -10.86 -10.51 5.16
CA LEU A 260 -11.14 -11.89 5.58
C LEU A 260 -11.01 -12.90 4.44
N LYS A 261 -11.04 -12.45 3.18
CA LYS A 261 -10.88 -13.31 2.00
C LYS A 261 -9.44 -13.81 1.81
N ASN A 262 -8.47 -13.21 2.51
CA ASN A 262 -7.07 -13.58 2.39
C ASN A 262 -6.67 -14.58 3.49
N PRO A 263 -5.79 -15.56 3.22
CA PRO A 263 -5.15 -16.34 4.28
C PRO A 263 -4.41 -15.43 5.29
N PRO A 264 -4.37 -15.79 6.59
CA PRO A 264 -4.96 -16.99 7.20
C PRO A 264 -6.46 -16.85 7.55
N PHE A 265 -7.10 -15.72 7.20
CA PHE A 265 -8.44 -15.37 7.70
C PHE A 265 -9.58 -16.14 7.04
N ASN A 266 -9.39 -16.62 5.81
CA ASN A 266 -10.44 -17.32 5.06
C ASN A 266 -10.62 -18.81 5.46
N HIS A 267 -10.08 -19.22 6.60
CA HIS A 267 -10.23 -20.59 7.09
C HIS A 267 -11.53 -20.72 7.90
N PRO A 268 -12.38 -21.75 7.69
CA PRO A 268 -13.67 -21.89 8.37
C PRO A 268 -13.59 -21.82 9.90
N ALA A 269 -12.60 -22.47 10.52
CA ALA A 269 -12.40 -22.43 11.96
C ALA A 269 -12.02 -21.02 12.47
N PHE A 270 -11.24 -20.27 11.68
CA PHE A 270 -10.90 -18.90 12.00
C PHE A 270 -12.14 -18.00 11.92
N LEU A 271 -12.89 -18.10 10.82
CA LEU A 271 -14.12 -17.33 10.61
C LEU A 271 -15.14 -17.59 11.73
N SER A 272 -15.35 -18.84 12.13
CA SER A 272 -16.22 -19.19 13.27
C SER A 272 -15.78 -18.49 14.55
N THR A 273 -14.49 -18.59 14.90
CA THR A 273 -13.93 -17.95 16.09
C THR A 273 -14.08 -16.43 16.05
N PHE A 274 -13.76 -15.82 14.91
CA PHE A 274 -13.87 -14.39 14.66
C PHE A 274 -15.32 -13.89 14.82
N PHE A 275 -16.29 -14.58 14.21
CA PHE A 275 -17.68 -14.19 14.30
C PHE A 275 -18.29 -14.42 15.68
N LYS A 276 -17.94 -15.50 16.38
CA LYS A 276 -18.34 -15.70 17.79
C LYS A 276 -17.85 -14.54 18.66
N ASN A 277 -16.62 -14.06 18.44
CA ASN A 277 -16.09 -12.89 19.14
C ASN A 277 -16.83 -11.60 18.75
N ILE A 278 -17.20 -11.39 17.49
CA ILE A 278 -17.99 -10.21 17.11
C ILE A 278 -19.38 -10.25 17.78
N LEU A 279 -20.05 -11.40 17.75
CA LEU A 279 -21.41 -11.54 18.27
C LEU A 279 -21.51 -11.40 19.79
N SER A 280 -20.40 -11.62 20.53
CA SER A 280 -20.38 -11.47 21.99
C SER A 280 -20.36 -10.00 22.46
N TYR A 281 -20.05 -9.02 21.60
CA TYR A 281 -20.11 -7.60 21.98
C TYR A 281 -21.56 -7.07 21.87
N SER A 282 -22.19 -6.89 23.03
CA SER A 282 -23.61 -6.59 23.22
C SER A 282 -24.13 -5.31 22.54
N ASN A 283 -23.26 -4.31 22.31
CA ASN A 283 -23.66 -2.96 21.90
C ASN A 283 -23.33 -2.60 20.45
N MET A 284 -22.65 -3.45 19.66
CA MET A 284 -22.11 -3.02 18.35
C MET A 284 -22.62 -3.77 17.11
N HIS A 285 -23.31 -4.91 17.22
CA HIS A 285 -23.32 -5.85 16.07
C HIS A 285 -24.65 -6.37 15.55
N LYS A 286 -25.80 -5.94 16.09
CA LYS A 286 -27.09 -6.49 15.62
C LYS A 286 -27.43 -6.09 14.17
N LYS A 287 -26.96 -4.94 13.66
CA LYS A 287 -27.21 -4.48 12.27
C LYS A 287 -26.13 -4.92 11.26
N THR A 288 -24.93 -5.28 11.72
CA THR A 288 -23.76 -5.59 10.86
C THR A 288 -23.74 -7.02 10.32
N VAL A 289 -24.54 -7.89 10.94
CA VAL A 289 -24.62 -9.34 10.65
C VAL A 289 -25.24 -9.65 9.27
N PHE A 290 -25.76 -8.65 8.56
CA PHE A 290 -26.60 -8.85 7.38
C PHE A 290 -25.88 -8.94 6.03
N TYR A 291 -24.55 -8.87 5.99
CA TYR A 291 -23.80 -8.82 4.72
C TYR A 291 -22.67 -9.84 4.58
N PHE A 292 -22.89 -11.08 5.05
CA PHE A 292 -21.93 -12.19 4.87
C PHE A 292 -22.09 -12.98 3.57
N LYS A 293 -22.82 -12.46 2.58
CA LYS A 293 -22.91 -13.11 1.26
C LYS A 293 -21.51 -13.31 0.67
N GLY A 294 -21.11 -14.58 0.48
CA GLY A 294 -19.85 -14.97 -0.16
C GLY A 294 -18.74 -15.48 0.76
N PHE A 295 -19.01 -15.72 2.05
CA PHE A 295 -18.12 -16.52 2.92
C PHE A 295 -18.70 -17.91 3.11
N SER A 296 -17.87 -18.95 3.01
CA SER A 296 -18.25 -20.32 3.38
C SER A 296 -18.21 -20.44 4.90
N LEU A 297 -19.37 -20.31 5.55
CA LEU A 297 -19.48 -20.34 7.00
C LEU A 297 -19.76 -21.77 7.48
N PRO A 298 -19.24 -22.17 8.66
CA PRO A 298 -19.64 -23.43 9.29
C PRO A 298 -21.15 -23.50 9.57
N PRO A 299 -21.79 -24.69 9.44
CA PRO A 299 -23.25 -24.83 9.58
C PRO A 299 -23.81 -24.39 10.94
N ASP A 300 -23.04 -24.49 12.03
CA ASP A 300 -23.41 -24.01 13.36
C ASP A 300 -23.54 -22.49 13.38
N LEU A 301 -22.60 -21.79 12.74
CA LEU A 301 -22.62 -20.34 12.63
C LEU A 301 -23.74 -19.87 11.70
N GLU A 302 -24.00 -20.57 10.59
CA GLU A 302 -25.16 -20.30 9.74
C GLU A 302 -26.47 -20.40 10.53
N LYS A 303 -26.62 -21.43 11.37
CA LYS A 303 -27.78 -21.59 12.25
C LYS A 303 -27.89 -20.47 13.28
N GLU A 304 -26.79 -20.03 13.89
CA GLU A 304 -26.80 -18.88 14.81
C GLU A 304 -27.17 -17.57 14.11
N LEU A 305 -26.66 -17.34 12.90
CA LEU A 305 -27.00 -16.19 12.06
C LEU A 305 -28.49 -16.22 11.68
N GLU A 306 -29.03 -17.39 11.31
CA GLU A 306 -30.46 -17.56 11.03
C GLU A 306 -31.34 -17.39 12.27
N LYS A 307 -30.91 -17.86 13.45
CA LYS A 307 -31.59 -17.59 14.72
C LYS A 307 -31.60 -16.09 15.05
N ALA A 308 -30.48 -15.41 14.84
CA ALA A 308 -30.39 -13.96 15.03
C ALA A 308 -31.35 -13.22 14.08
N LYS A 309 -31.45 -13.62 12.80
CA LYS A 309 -32.41 -13.06 11.83
C LYS A 309 -33.88 -13.22 12.26
N LYS A 310 -34.23 -14.35 12.88
CA LYS A 310 -35.60 -14.69 13.30
C LYS A 310 -36.02 -14.10 14.65
N SER A 311 -35.10 -13.53 15.42
CA SER A 311 -35.40 -12.91 16.70
C SER A 311 -36.27 -11.65 16.54
N ASN A 312 -37.48 -11.64 17.12
CA ASN A 312 -38.42 -10.51 17.10
C ASN A 312 -37.85 -9.20 17.70
N ARG A 313 -36.75 -9.27 18.47
CA ARG A 313 -36.02 -8.07 18.94
C ARG A 313 -35.32 -7.30 17.81
N LEU A 314 -35.13 -7.91 16.63
CA LEU A 314 -34.53 -7.29 15.45
C LEU A 314 -35.56 -6.62 14.53
N LYS A 315 -36.77 -7.18 14.38
CA LYS A 315 -37.86 -6.59 13.60
C LYS A 315 -38.31 -5.22 14.13
N LYS A 316 -38.35 -5.04 15.45
CA LYS A 316 -38.71 -3.74 16.09
C LYS A 316 -37.68 -2.62 15.88
N PHE A 317 -36.49 -2.91 15.32
CA PHE A 317 -35.39 -1.93 15.18
C PHE A 317 -34.98 -1.68 13.71
N ILE A 318 -35.57 -2.40 12.76
CA ILE A 318 -35.40 -2.24 11.30
C ILE A 318 -36.51 -1.36 10.72
N LEU A 319 -37.65 -1.23 11.41
CA LEU A 319 -38.82 -0.45 11.00
C LEU A 319 -39.00 0.86 11.80
N ALA A 320 -37.97 1.32 12.49
CA ALA A 320 -37.88 2.63 13.15
C ALA A 320 -36.57 3.30 12.72
#